data_AF-A0A1Q4DX07-F1
#
_entry.id   AF-A0A1Q4DX07-F1
#
_cell.length_a   1.000
_cell.length_b   1.000
_cell.length_c   1.000
_cell.angle_alpha   90.00
_cell.angle_beta   90.00
_cell.angle_gamma   90.00
#
_symmetry.space_group_name_H-M   'P 1'
#
loop_
_entity.id
_entity.type
_entity.pdbx_description
1 polymer ?
#
loop_
_entity_poly.entity_id
_entity_poly.type
_entity_poly.pdbx_seq_one_letter_code
_entity_poly.pdbx_strand_id
1 'polypeptide(L)'
;MASGKNSKAVRDARAAVVTQRSTPWGMIAGILVVVLFAGAIFGYYVVQNNAKQAKVAALAEFTPTADNKDPSTKIPGVITVPYTGGQHVQPTQRVAYTHSPPFGGTHDGFWAACNGIVYPTAVRSENMVHALEHGSVWIAYNPDRITGAAVQTLAAKVKDQPYTLMSPYPGLDQPISLQSWGHQLKLSDVDDPRIDQFIQALRTNQYAYPEVGASCQALGPGQFDQDNPPPFVPAPPVSAVNNTTVMPEIVAGAATGAVPDAAKGATPPATGTGTGTGTGG
;
A
#
# COMPACT_ATOMS: atom_id res chain seq x y z
N MET A 1 -92.70 48.63 61.39
CA MET A 1 -91.39 48.67 62.08
C MET A 1 -90.85 47.26 62.16
N ALA A 2 -89.51 47.12 62.11
CA ALA A 2 -88.68 45.91 61.94
C ALA A 2 -88.60 45.37 60.49
N SER A 3 -87.48 44.97 59.89
CA SER A 3 -86.02 45.17 60.02
C SER A 3 -85.37 43.94 59.33
N GLY A 4 -84.68 44.16 58.21
CA GLY A 4 -83.50 43.42 57.72
C GLY A 4 -83.54 41.90 57.50
N LYS A 5 -83.10 41.47 56.30
CA LYS A 5 -81.77 40.84 56.13
C LYS A 5 -81.41 40.60 54.65
N ASN A 6 -80.11 40.79 54.42
CA ASN A 6 -79.37 40.68 53.15
C ASN A 6 -79.43 39.29 52.52
N SER A 7 -79.54 39.24 51.19
CA SER A 7 -79.14 38.08 50.38
C SER A 7 -77.99 38.52 49.47
N LYS A 8 -76.77 38.06 49.80
CA LYS A 8 -75.56 38.27 49.00
C LYS A 8 -75.74 37.67 47.61
N ALA A 9 -75.54 38.48 46.57
CA ALA A 9 -75.29 37.99 45.22
C ALA A 9 -73.97 37.20 45.20
N VAL A 10 -74.05 35.89 44.96
CA VAL A 10 -72.89 35.05 44.66
C VAL A 10 -72.47 35.40 43.24
N ARG A 11 -71.41 36.20 43.09
CA ARG A 11 -70.69 36.30 41.82
C ARG A 11 -69.80 35.07 41.71
N ASP A 12 -70.17 34.15 40.82
CA ASP A 12 -69.27 33.11 40.34
C ASP A 12 -68.14 33.77 39.55
N ALA A 13 -67.07 34.15 40.26
CA ALA A 13 -65.79 34.40 39.64
C ALA A 13 -65.21 33.04 39.23
N ARG A 14 -65.46 32.63 37.98
CA ARG A 14 -64.66 31.57 37.36
C ARG A 14 -63.23 32.08 37.28
N ALA A 15 -62.39 31.66 38.22
CA ALA A 15 -60.96 31.83 38.12
C ALA A 15 -60.53 31.14 36.83
N ALA A 16 -60.10 31.91 35.83
CA ALA A 16 -59.37 31.36 34.71
C ALA A 16 -58.11 30.73 35.30
N VAL A 17 -58.09 29.39 35.39
CA VAL A 17 -56.88 28.63 35.71
C VAL A 17 -55.91 28.90 34.57
N VAL A 18 -55.03 29.88 34.76
CA VAL A 18 -53.87 30.06 33.90
C VAL A 18 -52.97 28.87 34.21
N THR A 19 -53.12 27.78 33.48
CA THR A 19 -52.13 26.70 33.46
C THR A 19 -50.84 27.29 32.91
N GLN A 20 -49.96 27.70 33.82
CA GLN A 20 -48.61 28.12 33.48
C GLN A 20 -47.89 26.88 32.95
N ARG A 21 -47.77 26.75 31.62
CA ARG A 21 -47.02 25.64 31.01
C ARG A 21 -45.55 25.77 31.42
N SER A 22 -45.06 24.81 32.21
CA SER A 22 -43.64 24.70 32.51
C SER A 22 -42.87 24.32 31.26
N THR A 23 -41.84 25.08 30.90
CA THR A 23 -40.96 24.73 29.78
C THR A 23 -40.30 23.37 30.06
N PRO A 24 -40.35 22.40 29.12
CA PRO A 24 -39.82 21.06 29.34
C PRO A 24 -38.29 21.07 29.18
N TRP A 25 -37.57 21.68 30.12
CA TRP A 25 -36.11 21.84 30.07
C TRP A 25 -35.36 20.53 29.88
N GLY A 26 -35.85 19.41 30.43
CA GLY A 26 -35.27 18.08 30.21
C GLY A 26 -35.36 17.63 28.74
N MET A 27 -36.45 17.92 28.04
CA MET A 27 -36.60 17.62 26.61
C MET A 27 -35.69 18.51 25.77
N ILE A 28 -35.59 19.80 26.11
CA ILE A 28 -34.71 20.74 25.42
C ILE A 28 -33.24 20.32 25.59
N ALA A 29 -32.82 19.98 26.81
CA ALA A 29 -31.48 19.47 27.08
C ALA A 29 -31.21 18.17 26.33
N GLY A 30 -32.17 17.24 26.30
CA GLY A 30 -32.07 16.00 25.52
C GLY A 30 -31.89 16.24 24.02
N ILE A 31 -32.68 17.16 23.45
CA ILE A 31 -32.56 17.55 22.02
C ILE A 31 -31.19 18.17 21.75
N LEU A 32 -30.71 19.07 22.63
CA LEU A 32 -29.40 19.69 22.46
C LEU A 32 -28.27 18.65 22.46
N VAL A 33 -28.31 17.67 23.35
CA VAL A 33 -27.32 16.57 23.37
C VAL A 33 -27.36 15.78 22.06
N VAL A 34 -28.55 15.44 21.55
CA VAL A 34 -28.69 14.72 20.27
C VAL A 34 -28.16 15.55 19.11
N VAL A 35 -28.46 16.84 19.05
CA VAL A 35 -27.97 17.74 18.00
C VAL A 35 -26.46 17.90 18.04
N LEU A 36 -25.86 18.05 19.22
CA LEU A 36 -24.40 18.12 19.38
C LEU A 36 -23.73 16.81 18.95
N PHE A 37 -24.29 15.67 19.34
CA PHE A 37 -23.77 14.36 18.95
C PHE A 37 -23.88 14.13 17.44
N ALA A 38 -25.02 14.46 16.84
CA ALA A 38 -25.22 14.39 15.39
C ALA A 38 -24.27 15.33 14.64
N GLY A 39 -24.06 16.55 15.14
CA GLY A 39 -23.10 17.51 14.60
C GLY A 39 -21.66 17.00 14.65
N ALA A 40 -21.27 16.33 15.75
CA ALA A 40 -19.94 15.73 15.89
C ALA A 40 -19.72 14.57 14.90
N ILE A 41 -20.69 13.66 14.77
CA ILE A 41 -20.62 12.55 13.81
C ILE A 41 -20.54 13.09 12.38
N PHE A 42 -21.42 14.03 12.03
CA PHE A 42 -21.47 14.63 10.70
C PHE A 42 -20.17 15.38 10.39
N GLY A 43 -19.66 16.18 11.33
CA GLY A 43 -18.38 16.88 11.20
C GLY A 43 -17.22 15.91 10.98
N TYR A 44 -17.13 14.83 11.77
CA TYR A 44 -16.13 13.77 11.60
C TYR A 44 -16.21 13.12 10.21
N TYR A 45 -17.43 12.80 9.75
CA TYR A 45 -17.65 12.23 8.42
C TYR A 45 -17.20 13.17 7.29
N VAL A 46 -17.53 14.46 7.37
CA VAL A 46 -17.11 15.46 6.37
C VAL A 46 -15.59 15.57 6.30
N VAL A 47 -14.90 15.63 7.45
CA VAL A 47 -13.43 15.70 7.49
C VAL A 47 -12.79 14.44 6.89
N GLN A 48 -13.27 13.26 7.29
CA GLN A 48 -12.83 11.97 6.72
C GLN A 48 -13.07 11.90 5.20
N ASN A 49 -14.23 12.33 4.74
CA ASN A 49 -14.55 12.33 3.31
C ASN A 49 -13.63 13.28 2.53
N ASN A 50 -13.39 14.49 3.04
CA ASN A 50 -12.49 15.45 2.39
C ASN A 50 -11.06 14.91 2.30
N ALA A 51 -10.55 14.27 3.37
CA ALA A 51 -9.24 13.63 3.35
C ALA A 51 -9.16 12.49 2.33
N LYS A 52 -10.22 11.67 2.20
CA LYS A 52 -10.30 10.62 1.17
C LYS A 52 -10.29 11.19 -0.24
N GLN A 53 -11.07 12.25 -0.50
CA GLN A 53 -11.09 12.90 -1.81
C GLN A 53 -9.74 13.52 -2.17
N ALA A 54 -9.07 14.16 -1.22
CA ALA A 54 -7.73 14.69 -1.43
C ALA A 54 -6.72 13.58 -1.78
N LYS A 55 -6.80 12.43 -1.11
CA LYS A 55 -5.96 11.26 -1.45
C LYS A 55 -6.26 10.71 -2.84
N VAL A 56 -7.53 10.55 -3.21
CA VAL A 56 -7.93 10.10 -4.55
C VAL A 56 -7.43 11.06 -5.62
N ALA A 57 -7.58 12.36 -5.40
CA ALA A 57 -7.09 13.38 -6.33
C ALA A 57 -5.55 13.34 -6.47
N ALA A 58 -4.82 13.18 -5.37
CA ALA A 58 -3.36 13.07 -5.38
C ALA A 58 -2.84 11.81 -6.08
N LEU A 59 -3.63 10.74 -6.12
CA LEU A 59 -3.27 9.46 -6.74
C LEU A 59 -3.83 9.30 -8.17
N ALA A 60 -4.68 10.22 -8.63
CA ALA A 60 -5.35 10.12 -9.93
C ALA A 60 -4.35 10.02 -11.10
N GLU A 61 -3.25 10.76 -11.06
CA GLU A 61 -2.19 10.70 -12.08
C GLU A 61 -1.50 9.33 -12.15
N PHE A 62 -1.52 8.58 -11.05
CA PHE A 62 -0.91 7.26 -10.95
C PHE A 62 -1.89 6.14 -11.29
N THR A 63 -3.11 6.44 -11.71
CA THR A 63 -4.06 5.43 -12.15
C THR A 63 -3.80 5.04 -13.62
N PRO A 64 -3.56 3.76 -13.93
CA PRO A 64 -3.33 3.33 -15.31
C PRO A 64 -4.53 3.61 -16.22
N THR A 65 -4.26 4.06 -17.43
CA THR A 65 -5.28 4.30 -18.47
C THR A 65 -4.82 3.72 -19.81
N ALA A 66 -5.70 3.72 -20.81
CA ALA A 66 -5.33 3.30 -22.16
C ALA A 66 -4.23 4.19 -22.77
N ASP A 67 -4.23 5.49 -22.45
CA ASP A 67 -3.26 6.47 -22.94
C ASP A 67 -1.96 6.47 -22.12
N ASN A 68 -2.05 6.15 -20.83
CA ASN A 68 -0.90 6.04 -19.94
C ASN A 68 -0.93 4.68 -19.23
N LYS A 69 -0.40 3.67 -19.92
CA LYS A 69 -0.41 2.27 -19.49
C LYS A 69 0.49 1.99 -18.29
N ASP A 70 1.55 2.77 -18.12
CA ASP A 70 2.49 2.65 -17.02
C ASP A 70 2.78 4.02 -16.40
N PRO A 71 1.90 4.51 -15.52
CA PRO A 71 2.12 5.76 -14.81
C PRO A 71 3.24 5.67 -13.76
N SER A 72 3.75 4.48 -13.44
CA SER A 72 4.83 4.32 -12.45
C SER A 72 6.14 4.96 -12.91
N THR A 73 6.33 5.11 -14.23
CA THR A 73 7.45 5.83 -14.85
C THR A 73 7.59 7.28 -14.41
N LYS A 74 6.51 7.89 -13.88
CA LYS A 74 6.52 9.25 -13.32
C LYS A 74 6.95 9.31 -11.85
N ILE A 75 7.05 8.17 -11.17
CA ILE A 75 7.43 8.10 -9.76
C ILE A 75 8.97 8.15 -9.67
N PRO A 76 9.56 9.17 -9.02
CA PRO A 76 11.02 9.26 -8.92
C PRO A 76 11.62 8.07 -8.18
N GLY A 77 12.60 7.43 -8.81
CA GLY A 77 13.33 6.29 -8.25
C GLY A 77 12.76 4.93 -8.62
N VAL A 78 11.66 4.86 -9.39
CA VAL A 78 11.23 3.59 -10.00
C VAL A 78 12.24 3.19 -11.06
N ILE A 79 12.72 1.95 -10.97
CA ILE A 79 13.49 1.30 -12.03
C ILE A 79 12.63 0.25 -12.71
N THR A 80 12.86 0.05 -14.01
CA THR A 80 12.13 -0.92 -14.82
C THR A 80 13.08 -1.86 -15.55
N VAL A 81 12.73 -3.15 -15.56
CA VAL A 81 13.43 -4.20 -16.31
C VAL A 81 12.39 -5.09 -16.98
N PRO A 82 12.48 -5.33 -18.29
CA PRO A 82 11.49 -6.14 -18.98
C PRO A 82 11.76 -7.63 -18.69
N TYR A 83 10.74 -8.35 -18.24
CA TYR A 83 10.83 -9.81 -18.00
C TYR A 83 9.75 -10.54 -18.80
N THR A 84 10.11 -11.70 -19.34
CA THR A 84 9.15 -12.62 -19.94
C THR A 84 8.54 -13.50 -18.85
N GLY A 85 7.21 -13.64 -18.84
CA GLY A 85 6.51 -14.54 -17.92
C GLY A 85 6.69 -16.03 -18.24
N GLY A 86 6.17 -16.88 -17.38
CA GLY A 86 6.05 -18.33 -17.54
C GLY A 86 7.34 -19.13 -17.37
N GLN A 87 8.43 -18.50 -16.93
CA GLN A 87 9.72 -19.18 -16.76
C GLN A 87 9.80 -19.80 -15.35
N HIS A 88 9.12 -20.93 -15.18
CA HIS A 88 8.99 -21.60 -13.89
C HIS A 88 10.16 -22.55 -13.59
N VAL A 89 10.52 -22.63 -12.31
CA VAL A 89 11.49 -23.58 -11.75
C VAL A 89 10.82 -24.44 -10.68
N GLN A 90 11.43 -25.59 -10.39
CA GLN A 90 10.98 -26.48 -9.33
C GLN A 90 11.32 -25.90 -7.94
N PRO A 91 10.59 -26.33 -6.87
CA PRO A 91 10.90 -25.94 -5.49
C PRO A 91 12.33 -26.27 -5.03
N THR A 92 12.96 -27.27 -5.63
CA THR A 92 14.34 -27.68 -5.36
C THR A 92 15.40 -26.85 -6.09
N GLN A 93 14.98 -25.95 -6.99
CA GLN A 93 15.86 -25.10 -7.77
C GLN A 93 15.89 -23.68 -7.21
N ARG A 94 16.97 -22.95 -7.51
CA ARG A 94 17.18 -21.56 -7.12
C ARG A 94 17.39 -20.69 -8.35
N VAL A 95 17.15 -19.39 -8.21
CA VAL A 95 17.39 -18.43 -9.30
C VAL A 95 18.47 -17.45 -8.90
N ALA A 96 19.46 -17.26 -9.76
CA ALA A 96 20.51 -16.27 -9.60
C ALA A 96 20.01 -14.89 -10.09
N TYR A 97 19.22 -14.23 -9.25
CA TYR A 97 18.68 -12.89 -9.53
C TYR A 97 19.79 -11.83 -9.57
N THR A 98 19.70 -10.90 -10.51
CA THR A 98 20.61 -9.75 -10.63
C THR A 98 20.17 -8.56 -9.79
N HIS A 99 18.92 -8.57 -9.30
CA HIS A 99 18.36 -7.54 -8.44
C HIS A 99 17.91 -8.10 -7.09
N SER A 100 18.06 -7.29 -6.04
CA SER A 100 17.76 -7.67 -4.67
C SER A 100 16.92 -6.57 -3.97
N PRO A 101 15.67 -6.85 -3.57
CA PRO A 101 14.91 -8.06 -3.83
C PRO A 101 14.60 -8.23 -5.32
N PRO A 102 14.33 -9.46 -5.80
CA PRO A 102 13.95 -9.67 -7.20
C PRO A 102 12.53 -9.16 -7.45
N PHE A 103 12.30 -8.71 -8.68
CA PHE A 103 11.02 -8.12 -9.09
C PHE A 103 10.52 -8.64 -10.45
N GLY A 104 10.98 -9.81 -10.87
CA GLY A 104 10.52 -10.48 -12.09
C GLY A 104 11.47 -11.59 -12.54
N GLY A 105 11.23 -12.12 -13.74
CA GLY A 105 12.07 -13.13 -14.36
C GLY A 105 11.74 -14.55 -13.90
N THR A 106 12.70 -15.45 -14.01
CA THR A 106 12.56 -16.86 -13.65
C THR A 106 12.17 -17.02 -12.17
N HIS A 107 11.22 -17.89 -11.86
CA HIS A 107 10.64 -18.00 -10.51
C HIS A 107 9.96 -19.36 -10.28
N ASP A 108 9.47 -19.63 -9.07
CA ASP A 108 8.92 -20.95 -8.72
C ASP A 108 7.56 -21.19 -9.38
N GLY A 109 7.17 -22.42 -9.69
CA GLY A 109 5.82 -22.73 -10.19
C GLY A 109 4.69 -22.53 -9.18
N PHE A 110 4.97 -22.33 -7.89
CA PHE A 110 3.99 -22.05 -6.85
C PHE A 110 4.10 -20.61 -6.34
N TRP A 111 2.99 -19.87 -6.35
CA TRP A 111 2.98 -18.49 -5.87
C TRP A 111 2.84 -18.37 -4.35
N ALA A 112 3.43 -17.32 -3.81
CA ALA A 112 3.10 -16.86 -2.47
C ALA A 112 1.69 -16.27 -2.45
N ALA A 113 0.89 -16.60 -1.44
CA ALA A 113 -0.43 -15.99 -1.26
C ALA A 113 -0.30 -14.45 -1.18
N CYS A 114 -1.11 -13.74 -1.96
CA CYS A 114 -0.99 -12.29 -2.17
C CYS A 114 -2.28 -11.52 -1.96
N ASN A 115 -3.21 -12.06 -1.17
CA ASN A 115 -4.49 -11.42 -0.85
C ASN A 115 -4.42 -10.57 0.43
N GLY A 116 -3.42 -9.69 0.53
CA GLY A 116 -3.24 -8.81 1.68
C GLY A 116 -2.52 -9.49 2.84
N ILE A 117 -1.52 -10.32 2.51
CA ILE A 117 -0.80 -11.16 3.48
C ILE A 117 0.44 -10.45 4.00
N VAL A 118 0.58 -10.41 5.32
CA VAL A 118 1.80 -9.96 6.00
C VAL A 118 2.51 -11.19 6.54
N TYR A 119 3.60 -11.59 5.88
CA TYR A 119 4.44 -12.70 6.31
C TYR A 119 5.33 -12.24 7.48
N PRO A 120 5.28 -12.93 8.64
CA PRO A 120 6.06 -12.54 9.81
C PRO A 120 7.55 -12.86 9.67
N THR A 121 7.90 -13.78 8.76
CA THR A 121 9.26 -14.23 8.51
C THR A 121 9.62 -14.05 7.04
N ALA A 122 10.92 -14.03 6.75
CA ALA A 122 11.41 -13.89 5.39
C ALA A 122 11.07 -15.14 4.58
N VAL A 123 10.52 -14.93 3.39
CA VAL A 123 10.02 -15.99 2.50
C VAL A 123 10.95 -16.16 1.30
N ARG A 124 11.05 -17.38 0.80
CA ARG A 124 11.78 -17.70 -0.44
C ARG A 124 11.34 -16.78 -1.59
N SER A 125 12.30 -16.11 -2.22
CA SER A 125 12.03 -15.04 -3.17
C SER A 125 11.38 -15.53 -4.46
N GLU A 126 11.69 -16.75 -4.92
CA GLU A 126 11.11 -17.33 -6.13
C GLU A 126 9.58 -17.48 -6.03
N ASN A 127 9.02 -17.73 -4.83
CA ASN A 127 7.56 -17.76 -4.64
C ASN A 127 6.95 -16.35 -4.61
N MET A 128 7.69 -15.39 -4.05
CA MET A 128 7.29 -13.98 -4.02
C MET A 128 7.26 -13.37 -5.43
N VAL A 129 8.23 -13.73 -6.29
CA VAL A 129 8.27 -13.27 -7.69
C VAL A 129 7.10 -13.80 -8.51
N HIS A 130 6.68 -15.06 -8.29
CA HIS A 130 5.46 -15.57 -8.94
C HIS A 130 4.24 -14.73 -8.56
N ALA A 131 4.10 -14.33 -7.28
CA ALA A 131 2.99 -13.45 -6.89
C ALA A 131 2.99 -12.13 -7.69
N LEU A 132 4.16 -11.60 -8.06
CA LEU A 132 4.26 -10.41 -8.91
C LEU A 132 3.78 -10.69 -10.33
N GLU A 133 4.00 -11.90 -10.84
CA GLU A 133 3.51 -12.36 -12.14
C GLU A 133 1.99 -12.26 -12.26
N HIS A 134 1.28 -12.38 -11.14
CA HIS A 134 -0.18 -12.23 -11.03
C HIS A 134 -0.64 -10.76 -10.84
N GLY A 135 0.29 -9.80 -10.89
CA GLY A 135 -0.01 -8.37 -10.75
C GLY A 135 -0.07 -7.87 -9.31
N SER A 136 0.55 -8.60 -8.37
CA SER A 136 0.65 -8.13 -6.99
C SER A 136 1.79 -7.14 -6.76
N VAL A 137 1.69 -6.40 -5.65
CA VAL A 137 2.77 -5.57 -5.13
C VAL A 137 3.32 -6.20 -3.85
N TRP A 138 4.59 -6.56 -3.87
CA TRP A 138 5.33 -7.01 -2.70
C TRP A 138 6.03 -5.82 -2.04
N ILE A 139 5.78 -5.63 -0.75
CA ILE A 139 6.49 -4.67 0.10
C ILE A 139 7.50 -5.45 0.95
N ALA A 140 8.77 -5.35 0.57
CA ALA A 140 9.89 -5.87 1.33
C ALA A 140 10.44 -4.81 2.29
N TYR A 141 10.80 -5.19 3.51
CA TYR A 141 11.47 -4.29 4.45
C TYR A 141 12.72 -4.91 5.06
N ASN A 142 13.70 -4.06 5.41
CA ASN A 142 14.87 -4.50 6.15
C ASN A 142 14.50 -4.69 7.63
N PRO A 143 14.54 -5.93 8.17
CA PRO A 143 14.13 -6.21 9.55
C PRO A 143 15.06 -5.60 10.61
N ASP A 144 16.29 -5.24 10.25
CA ASP A 144 17.26 -4.58 11.15
C ASP A 144 17.01 -3.07 11.26
N ARG A 145 16.22 -2.49 10.34
CA ARG A 145 15.99 -1.04 10.23
C ARG A 145 14.54 -0.64 10.47
N ILE A 146 13.59 -1.49 10.08
CA ILE A 146 12.15 -1.24 10.21
C ILE A 146 11.58 -2.17 11.28
N THR A 147 11.16 -1.60 12.41
CA THR A 147 10.66 -2.34 13.58
C THR A 147 9.43 -1.66 14.18
N GLY A 148 8.69 -2.38 15.03
CA GLY A 148 7.61 -1.82 15.85
C GLY A 148 6.53 -1.10 15.02
N ALA A 149 6.26 0.16 15.35
CA ALA A 149 5.22 0.96 14.70
C ALA A 149 5.46 1.14 13.19
N ALA A 150 6.71 1.20 12.74
CA ALA A 150 7.04 1.36 11.32
C ALA A 150 6.63 0.13 10.49
N VAL A 151 6.78 -1.08 11.06
CA VAL A 151 6.25 -2.32 10.45
C VAL A 151 4.73 -2.23 10.34
N GLN A 152 4.05 -1.72 11.36
CA GLN A 152 2.58 -1.59 11.35
C GLN A 152 2.09 -0.57 10.33
N THR A 153 2.82 0.53 10.11
CA THR A 153 2.53 1.50 9.05
C THR A 153 2.53 0.84 7.67
N LEU A 154 3.55 0.01 7.37
CA LEU A 154 3.62 -0.74 6.12
C LEU A 154 2.55 -1.84 6.05
N ALA A 155 2.35 -2.58 7.14
CA ALA A 155 1.36 -3.66 7.20
C ALA A 155 -0.07 -3.13 6.94
N ALA A 156 -0.38 -1.90 7.37
CA ALA A 156 -1.66 -1.24 7.09
C ALA A 156 -1.89 -0.97 5.59
N LYS A 157 -0.84 -0.95 4.76
CA LYS A 157 -0.96 -0.85 3.29
C LYS A 157 -1.35 -2.18 2.64
N VAL A 158 -1.13 -3.29 3.33
CA VAL A 158 -1.27 -4.65 2.81
C VAL A 158 -2.49 -5.35 3.36
N LYS A 159 -2.77 -5.20 4.67
CA LYS A 159 -3.87 -5.92 5.31
C LYS A 159 -5.20 -5.66 4.60
N ASP A 160 -5.89 -6.75 4.27
CA ASP A 160 -7.20 -6.74 3.58
C ASP A 160 -7.15 -6.05 2.18
N GLN A 161 -5.97 -5.92 1.59
CA GLN A 161 -5.76 -5.40 0.24
C GLN A 161 -5.37 -6.56 -0.71
N PRO A 162 -6.30 -7.05 -1.55
CA PRO A 162 -5.98 -8.06 -2.56
C PRO A 162 -4.81 -7.62 -3.45
N TYR A 163 -4.06 -8.60 -3.98
CA TYR A 163 -2.86 -8.36 -4.81
C TYR A 163 -1.80 -7.51 -4.10
N THR A 164 -1.67 -7.65 -2.79
CA THR A 164 -0.55 -7.09 -2.04
C THR A 164 -0.05 -8.10 -1.02
N LEU A 165 1.24 -8.04 -0.75
CA LEU A 165 1.89 -8.86 0.26
C LEU A 165 3.09 -8.12 0.85
N MET A 166 3.47 -8.47 2.07
CA MET A 166 4.61 -7.89 2.77
C MET A 166 5.43 -8.98 3.45
N SER A 167 6.75 -8.84 3.44
CA SER A 167 7.64 -9.72 4.20
C SER A 167 8.95 -9.01 4.58
N PRO A 168 9.63 -9.41 5.66
CA PRO A 168 11.00 -8.98 5.89
C PRO A 168 11.93 -9.58 4.81
N TYR A 169 12.96 -8.82 4.45
CA TYR A 169 14.02 -9.23 3.53
C TYR A 169 15.39 -8.96 4.18
N PRO A 170 16.01 -9.97 4.81
CA PRO A 170 17.32 -9.84 5.43
C PRO A 170 18.39 -9.41 4.41
N GLY A 171 19.24 -8.46 4.79
CA GLY A 171 20.28 -7.93 3.92
C GLY A 171 19.80 -6.92 2.87
N LEU A 172 18.55 -6.45 2.94
CA LEU A 172 18.05 -5.37 2.10
C LEU A 172 18.87 -4.09 2.34
N ASP A 173 19.41 -3.50 1.26
CA ASP A 173 20.29 -2.32 1.30
C ASP A 173 19.56 -1.01 1.70
N GLN A 174 18.25 -0.96 1.53
CA GLN A 174 17.39 0.16 1.92
C GLN A 174 16.37 -0.26 2.99
N PRO A 175 15.77 0.68 3.74
CA PRO A 175 14.73 0.34 4.70
C PRO A 175 13.54 -0.40 4.07
N ILE A 176 13.14 0.02 2.87
CA ILE A 176 11.94 -0.48 2.19
C ILE A 176 12.27 -0.68 0.71
N SER A 177 11.73 -1.73 0.12
CA SER A 177 11.66 -1.90 -1.33
C SER A 177 10.29 -2.41 -1.72
N LEU A 178 9.68 -1.81 -2.75
CA LEU A 178 8.45 -2.26 -3.37
C LEU A 178 8.79 -2.94 -4.69
N GLN A 179 8.16 -4.08 -4.94
CA GLN A 179 8.29 -4.84 -6.17
C GLN A 179 6.91 -5.04 -6.80
N SER A 180 6.85 -4.85 -8.11
CA SER A 180 5.81 -5.37 -9.00
C SER A 180 6.52 -5.99 -10.20
N TRP A 181 5.85 -6.80 -11.02
CA TRP A 181 6.49 -7.43 -12.17
C TRP A 181 7.23 -6.41 -13.03
N GLY A 182 8.55 -6.53 -13.15
CA GLY A 182 9.42 -5.63 -13.90
C GLY A 182 9.65 -4.24 -13.30
N HIS A 183 9.16 -3.95 -12.09
CA HIS A 183 9.25 -2.63 -11.46
C HIS A 183 9.75 -2.73 -10.02
N GLN A 184 10.69 -1.85 -9.66
CA GLN A 184 11.15 -1.73 -8.28
C GLN A 184 11.30 -0.26 -7.86
N LEU A 185 10.94 0.01 -6.60
CA LEU A 185 11.18 1.28 -5.93
C LEU A 185 11.82 1.00 -4.56
N LYS A 186 12.92 1.69 -4.23
CA LYS A 186 13.55 1.61 -2.90
C LYS A 186 13.40 2.94 -2.17
N LEU A 187 13.04 2.89 -0.89
CA LEU A 187 12.68 4.05 -0.08
C LEU A 187 13.31 3.98 1.31
N SER A 188 13.50 5.16 1.91
CA SER A 188 14.08 5.30 3.25
C SER A 188 13.04 5.48 4.36
N ASP A 189 11.80 5.81 4.01
CA ASP A 189 10.75 6.23 4.95
C ASP A 189 9.44 5.47 4.68
N VAL A 190 8.79 5.02 5.76
CA VAL A 190 7.51 4.29 5.75
C VAL A 190 6.31 5.19 5.44
N ASP A 191 6.47 6.50 5.61
CA ASP A 191 5.45 7.51 5.32
C ASP A 191 5.65 8.17 3.93
N ASP A 192 6.63 7.71 3.14
CA ASP A 192 6.89 8.25 1.82
C ASP A 192 5.66 8.08 0.89
N PRO A 193 5.12 9.17 0.31
CA PRO A 193 3.91 9.11 -0.50
C PRO A 193 4.07 8.22 -1.74
N ARG A 194 5.30 7.98 -2.21
CA ARG A 194 5.57 7.12 -3.36
C ARG A 194 5.18 5.67 -3.13
N ILE A 195 5.03 5.22 -1.87
CA ILE A 195 4.48 3.89 -1.55
C ILE A 195 3.07 3.77 -2.12
N ASP A 196 2.20 4.74 -1.81
CA ASP A 196 0.80 4.74 -2.27
C ASP A 196 0.73 4.97 -3.79
N GLN A 197 1.63 5.78 -4.35
CA GLN A 197 1.71 6.00 -5.81
C GLN A 197 2.10 4.73 -6.55
N PHE A 198 3.09 3.99 -6.06
CA PHE A 198 3.56 2.73 -6.67
C PHE A 198 2.47 1.66 -6.61
N ILE A 199 1.81 1.51 -5.47
CA ILE A 199 0.66 0.59 -5.32
C ILE A 199 -0.45 0.97 -6.30
N GLN A 200 -0.80 2.25 -6.41
CA GLN A 200 -1.83 2.73 -7.33
C GLN A 200 -1.49 2.46 -8.80
N ALA A 201 -0.22 2.63 -9.17
CA ALA A 201 0.26 2.51 -10.55
C ALA A 201 0.38 1.07 -11.03
N LEU A 202 0.68 0.11 -10.14
CA LEU A 202 1.15 -1.21 -10.56
C LEU A 202 0.26 -2.35 -10.05
N ARG A 203 -0.39 -2.22 -8.89
CA ARG A 203 -1.26 -3.27 -8.38
C ARG A 203 -2.38 -3.54 -9.38
N THR A 204 -2.46 -4.77 -9.88
CA THR A 204 -3.43 -5.21 -10.88
C THR A 204 -3.46 -4.37 -12.17
N ASN A 205 -2.37 -3.65 -12.49
CA ASN A 205 -2.26 -2.92 -13.75
C ASN A 205 -2.08 -3.90 -14.92
N GLN A 206 -3.16 -4.21 -15.64
CA GLN A 206 -3.19 -5.19 -16.74
C GLN A 206 -2.18 -4.98 -17.87
N TYR A 207 -1.51 -3.82 -17.92
CA TYR A 207 -0.48 -3.53 -18.91
C TYR A 207 0.94 -3.86 -18.44
N ALA A 208 1.14 -4.20 -17.16
CA ALA A 208 2.45 -4.27 -16.51
C ALA A 208 2.84 -5.67 -16.00
N TYR A 209 1.94 -6.66 -16.06
CA TYR A 209 2.21 -8.04 -15.64
C TYR A 209 1.60 -9.05 -16.63
N PRO A 210 2.17 -10.27 -16.74
CA PRO A 210 1.84 -11.18 -17.83
C PRO A 210 0.56 -12.00 -17.59
N GLU A 211 0.20 -12.32 -16.33
CA GLU A 211 -0.94 -13.23 -16.04
C GLU A 211 -2.18 -12.51 -15.52
N VAL A 212 -2.80 -11.70 -16.38
CA VAL A 212 -4.00 -10.90 -16.05
C VAL A 212 -5.15 -11.78 -15.53
N GLY A 213 -5.56 -11.53 -14.29
CA GLY A 213 -6.66 -12.23 -13.63
C GLY A 213 -6.27 -13.52 -12.90
N ALA A 214 -4.98 -13.84 -12.79
CA ALA A 214 -4.50 -14.98 -12.03
C ALA A 214 -4.80 -14.86 -10.52
N SER A 215 -4.95 -16.02 -9.86
CA SER A 215 -5.39 -16.09 -8.47
C SER A 215 -4.27 -15.72 -7.49
N CYS A 216 -4.59 -14.96 -6.45
CA CYS A 216 -3.70 -14.72 -5.31
C CYS A 216 -3.99 -15.60 -4.08
N GLN A 217 -4.86 -16.61 -4.21
CA GLN A 217 -5.28 -17.45 -3.09
C GLN A 217 -4.16 -18.35 -2.60
N ALA A 218 -4.20 -18.73 -1.31
CA ALA A 218 -3.29 -19.72 -0.79
C ALA A 218 -3.46 -21.06 -1.50
N LEU A 219 -2.33 -21.68 -1.86
CA LEU A 219 -2.29 -23.00 -2.49
C LEU A 219 -2.46 -24.12 -1.45
N GLY A 220 -1.86 -23.94 -0.27
CA GLY A 220 -1.94 -24.86 0.86
C GLY A 220 -0.76 -25.84 0.95
N PRO A 221 -0.79 -26.74 1.94
CA PRO A 221 0.30 -27.69 2.21
C PRO A 221 0.63 -28.57 1.00
N GLY A 222 1.92 -28.78 0.74
CA GLY A 222 2.43 -29.54 -0.41
C GLY A 222 2.70 -28.71 -1.67
N GLN A 223 2.25 -27.45 -1.68
CA GLN A 223 2.59 -26.44 -2.70
C GLN A 223 3.23 -25.22 -2.01
N PHE A 224 2.47 -24.16 -1.78
CA PHE A 224 2.86 -23.02 -0.94
C PHE A 224 1.90 -22.93 0.26
N ASP A 225 2.42 -23.20 1.44
CA ASP A 225 1.72 -23.02 2.71
C ASP A 225 2.00 -21.62 3.25
N GLN A 226 0.97 -20.77 3.33
CA GLN A 226 1.14 -19.40 3.81
C GLN A 226 1.46 -19.31 5.31
N ASP A 227 1.06 -20.31 6.09
CA ASP A 227 1.25 -20.34 7.55
C ASP A 227 2.62 -20.94 7.90
N ASN A 228 3.21 -21.70 6.98
CA ASN A 228 4.57 -22.24 7.07
C ASN A 228 5.30 -22.11 5.72
N PRO A 229 5.60 -20.88 5.27
CA PRO A 229 6.13 -20.64 3.94
C PRO A 229 7.57 -21.16 3.80
N PRO A 230 7.99 -21.55 2.58
CA PRO A 230 9.38 -21.90 2.32
C PRO A 230 10.33 -20.78 2.80
N PRO A 231 11.36 -21.12 3.60
CA PRO A 231 12.18 -20.11 4.26
C PRO A 231 13.02 -19.35 3.24
N PHE A 232 13.23 -18.06 3.51
CA PHE A 232 14.17 -17.26 2.74
C PHE A 232 15.58 -17.87 2.76
N VAL A 233 16.20 -17.88 1.59
CA VAL A 233 17.63 -18.13 1.41
C VAL A 233 18.13 -17.07 0.43
N PRO A 234 19.24 -16.38 0.71
CA PRO A 234 19.81 -15.42 -0.24
C PRO A 234 19.94 -16.01 -1.65
N ALA A 235 19.72 -15.18 -2.67
CA ALA A 235 19.89 -15.60 -4.04
C ALA A 235 21.36 -16.00 -4.29
N PRO A 236 21.62 -17.14 -4.97
CA PRO A 236 22.97 -17.49 -5.37
C PRO A 236 23.54 -16.44 -6.34
N PRO A 237 24.87 -16.25 -6.39
CA PRO A 237 25.48 -15.35 -7.36
C PRO A 237 25.31 -15.88 -8.79
N VAL A 238 25.34 -14.99 -9.78
CA VAL A 238 25.28 -15.35 -11.21
C VAL A 238 26.36 -16.35 -11.64
N SER A 239 27.51 -16.38 -10.96
CA SER A 239 28.58 -17.35 -11.21
C SER A 239 28.24 -18.78 -10.81
N ALA A 240 27.17 -18.99 -10.04
CA ALA A 240 26.72 -20.31 -9.60
C ALA A 240 25.71 -20.97 -10.57
N VAL A 241 25.30 -20.28 -11.64
CA VAL A 241 24.35 -20.81 -12.62
C VAL A 241 24.90 -22.07 -13.29
N ASN A 242 24.10 -23.14 -13.25
CA ASN A 242 24.45 -24.45 -13.82
C ASN A 242 23.31 -25.11 -14.61
N ASN A 243 22.18 -24.40 -14.78
CA ASN A 243 20.98 -24.86 -15.50
C ASN A 243 20.36 -26.18 -14.98
N THR A 244 20.71 -26.58 -13.75
CA THR A 244 20.21 -27.82 -13.12
C THR A 244 19.62 -27.52 -11.76
N THR A 245 20.41 -26.93 -10.85
CA THR A 245 19.99 -26.56 -9.49
C THR A 245 19.92 -25.04 -9.31
N VAL A 246 20.73 -24.30 -10.06
CA VAL A 246 20.71 -22.84 -10.10
C VAL A 246 20.44 -22.41 -11.54
N MET A 247 19.28 -21.77 -11.71
CA MET A 247 18.79 -21.26 -12.99
C MET A 247 19.16 -19.79 -13.14
N PRO A 248 19.41 -19.31 -14.37
CA PRO A 248 19.60 -17.89 -14.63
C PRO A 248 18.29 -17.13 -14.46
N GLU A 249 18.38 -15.84 -14.14
CA GLU A 249 17.29 -14.90 -14.36
C GLU A 249 17.18 -14.57 -15.86
N ILE A 250 15.96 -14.60 -16.41
CA ILE A 250 15.69 -14.33 -17.83
C ILE A 250 15.04 -12.95 -18.00
N VAL A 251 15.83 -11.97 -18.44
CA VAL A 251 15.37 -10.64 -18.87
C VAL A 251 14.91 -10.71 -20.33
N ALA A 252 13.75 -10.13 -20.63
CA ALA A 252 13.21 -10.12 -21.98
C ALA A 252 14.16 -9.34 -22.92
N GLY A 253 14.51 -9.96 -24.05
CA GLY A 253 15.40 -9.37 -25.06
C GLY A 253 16.89 -9.43 -24.72
N ALA A 254 17.29 -9.93 -23.55
CA ALA A 254 18.68 -10.29 -23.30
C ALA A 254 19.00 -11.59 -24.04
N ALA A 255 19.95 -11.54 -24.99
CA ALA A 255 20.52 -12.76 -25.53
C ALA A 255 21.08 -13.58 -24.37
N THR A 256 20.78 -14.88 -24.35
CA THR A 256 21.27 -15.84 -23.36
C THR A 256 22.80 -15.71 -23.22
N GLY A 257 23.26 -15.05 -22.14
CA GLY A 257 24.69 -14.95 -21.82
C GLY A 257 25.26 -13.56 -21.47
N ALA A 258 24.48 -12.47 -21.54
CA ALA A 258 24.98 -11.15 -21.11
C ALA A 258 24.51 -10.80 -19.69
N VAL A 259 25.42 -10.86 -18.72
CA VAL A 259 25.20 -10.36 -17.35
C VAL A 259 25.21 -8.83 -17.39
N PRO A 260 24.12 -8.12 -17.01
CA PRO A 260 24.15 -6.68 -16.88
C PRO A 260 24.96 -6.31 -15.62
N ASP A 261 25.98 -5.48 -15.80
CA ASP A 261 26.82 -4.98 -14.72
C ASP A 261 26.05 -3.93 -13.89
N ALA A 262 25.65 -4.29 -12.66
CA ALA A 262 24.78 -3.50 -11.78
C ALA A 262 25.43 -2.20 -11.24
N ALA A 263 26.56 -1.76 -11.79
CA ALA A 263 27.40 -0.69 -11.23
C ALA A 263 27.34 0.66 -11.96
N LYS A 264 26.53 0.84 -13.02
CA LYS A 264 26.49 2.11 -13.77
C LYS A 264 25.10 2.78 -13.76
N GLY A 265 24.75 3.33 -12.62
CA GLY A 265 23.56 4.16 -12.43
C GLY A 265 23.75 5.27 -11.40
N ALA A 266 24.94 5.88 -11.35
CA ALA A 266 25.18 7.07 -10.53
C ALA A 266 26.04 8.07 -11.32
N THR A 267 25.39 8.93 -12.09
CA THR A 267 26.03 10.13 -12.63
C THR A 267 26.04 11.18 -11.52
N PRO A 268 27.21 11.66 -11.04
CA PRO A 268 27.24 12.74 -10.06
C PRO A 268 26.79 14.07 -10.70
N PRO A 269 26.17 14.99 -9.95
CA PRO A 269 25.75 16.27 -10.49
C PRO A 269 26.97 17.13 -10.86
N ALA A 270 26.86 17.82 -11.99
CA ALA A 270 27.87 18.70 -12.52
C ALA A 270 28.13 19.89 -11.57
N THR A 271 29.37 20.03 -11.11
CA THR A 271 29.85 21.26 -10.48
C THR A 271 30.00 22.33 -11.57
N GLY A 272 29.11 23.32 -11.55
CA GLY A 272 29.22 24.53 -12.36
C GLY A 272 30.43 25.36 -11.94
N THR A 273 31.41 25.49 -12.81
CA THR A 273 32.48 26.48 -12.68
C THR A 273 31.96 27.84 -13.12
N GLY A 274 31.77 28.71 -12.13
CA GLY A 274 31.48 30.13 -12.31
C GLY A 274 32.64 30.87 -12.99
N THR A 275 32.25 31.75 -13.88
CA THR A 275 33.04 32.80 -14.54
C THR A 275 33.80 33.68 -13.54
N GLY A 276 35.10 33.85 -13.77
CA GLY A 276 35.94 34.87 -13.13
C GLY A 276 36.81 35.57 -14.17
N THR A 277 36.35 36.74 -14.60
CA THR A 277 37.11 37.77 -15.32
C THR A 277 38.28 38.29 -14.48
N GLY A 278 39.48 38.39 -15.06
CA GLY A 278 40.64 39.03 -14.44
C GLY A 278 41.70 39.41 -15.48
N THR A 279 41.82 40.72 -15.69
CA THR A 279 42.70 41.46 -16.61
C THR A 279 44.20 41.40 -16.26
N GLY A 280 45.07 41.48 -17.27
CA GLY A 280 46.35 42.20 -17.17
C GLY A 280 47.55 41.52 -17.82
N GLY A 281 48.14 42.17 -18.83
CA GLY A 281 49.46 41.87 -19.39
C GLY A 281 49.46 41.65 -20.90
#